data_AF-A0A957ZL09-F1
#
_entry.id   AF-A0A957ZL09-F1
#
_cell.length_a   1.000
_cell.length_b   1.000
_cell.length_c   1.000
_cell.angle_alpha   90.00
_cell.angle_beta   90.00
_cell.angle_gamma   90.00
#
_symmetry.space_group_name_H-M   'P 1'
#
loop_
_entity.id
_entity.type
_entity.pdbx_description
1 polymer ?
#
loop_
_entity_poly.entity_id
_entity_poly.type
_entity_poly.pdbx_seq_one_letter_code
_entity_poly.pdbx_strand_id
1 'polypeptide(L)' 'EGRIIALVKPQFEAGAEHVGKGGVVRDERTHRRVLEETVERAQELGLATSAVTVSPAPGPAGNI' A
#
# COMPACT_ATOMS: atom_id res chain seq x y z
N GLU A 1 -8.94 23.72 1.66
CA GLU A 1 -8.54 22.44 1.04
C GLU A 1 -7.34 21.87 1.77
N GLY A 2 -7.36 20.59 2.12
CA GLY A 2 -6.26 19.91 2.80
C GLY A 2 -5.59 18.89 1.88
N ARG A 3 -4.32 18.59 2.11
CA ARG A 3 -3.61 17.50 1.40
C ARG A 3 -3.12 16.46 2.39
N ILE A 4 -3.21 15.20 1.98
CA ILE A 4 -2.77 14.04 2.75
C ILE A 4 -1.69 13.34 1.93
N ILE A 5 -0.61 12.94 2.61
CA ILE A 5 0.36 11.99 2.08
C ILE A 5 0.27 10.75 2.97
N ALA A 6 -0.15 9.63 2.37
CA ALA A 6 -0.28 8.36 3.04
C ALA A 6 0.76 7.39 2.50
N LEU A 7 1.46 6.68 3.40
CA LEU A 7 2.36 5.60 3.03
C LEU A 7 1.60 4.27 3.14
N VAL A 8 1.35 3.63 1.99
CA VAL A 8 0.72 2.32 1.92
C VAL A 8 1.79 1.25 2.13
N LYS A 9 1.51 0.26 2.99
CA LYS A 9 2.47 -0.79 3.36
C LYS A 9 1.83 -2.16 3.16
N PRO A 10 2.04 -2.83 2.01
CA PRO A 10 1.36 -4.08 1.69
C PRO A 10 1.45 -5.16 2.77
N GLN A 11 2.56 -5.25 3.52
CA GLN A 11 2.71 -6.24 4.60
C GLN A 11 1.74 -6.09 5.78
N PHE A 12 1.05 -4.95 5.89
CA PHE A 12 0.02 -4.73 6.92
C PHE A 12 -1.40 -4.80 6.37
N GLU A 13 -1.56 -4.58 5.06
CA GLU A 13 -2.87 -4.50 4.40
C GLU A 13 -3.24 -5.81 3.66
N ALA A 14 -2.25 -6.59 3.23
CA ALA A 14 -2.46 -7.69 2.30
C ALA A 14 -3.19 -8.92 2.88
N GLY A 15 -3.25 -9.07 4.21
CA GLY A 15 -3.68 -10.31 4.86
C GLY A 15 -2.52 -11.30 5.08
N ALA A 16 -2.60 -12.12 6.14
CA ALA A 16 -1.48 -12.93 6.62
C ALA A 16 -1.00 -13.99 5.61
N GLU A 17 -1.91 -14.53 4.81
CA GLU A 17 -1.65 -15.52 3.76
C GLU A 17 -0.82 -14.96 2.58
N HIS A 18 -0.82 -13.64 2.41
CA HIS A 18 -0.07 -12.95 1.37
C HIS A 18 1.30 -12.44 1.85
N VAL A 19 1.62 -12.62 3.13
CA VAL A 19 2.89 -12.19 3.73
C VAL A 19 3.85 -13.38 3.80
N GLY A 20 4.94 -13.29 3.04
CA GLY A 20 5.96 -14.33 3.00
C GLY A 20 6.92 -14.32 4.19
N LYS A 21 7.87 -15.27 4.18
CA LYS A 21 8.93 -15.37 5.20
C LYS A 21 9.65 -14.03 5.40
N GLY A 22 9.79 -13.63 6.66
CA GLY A 22 10.41 -12.37 7.05
C GLY A 22 9.47 -11.16 7.02
N GLY A 23 8.17 -11.37 6.85
CA GLY A 23 7.19 -10.27 6.84
C GLY A 23 7.20 -9.49 5.53
N VAL A 24 7.58 -10.12 4.41
CA VAL A 24 7.80 -9.44 3.12
C VAL A 24 6.74 -9.87 2.11
N VAL A 25 6.09 -8.90 1.49
CA VAL A 25 5.20 -9.11 0.35
C VAL A 25 6.00 -8.91 -0.93
N ARG A 26 6.19 -9.99 -1.71
CA ARG A 26 6.94 -9.97 -2.98
C ARG A 26 6.08 -9.97 -4.23
N ASP A 27 4.82 -10.40 -4.10
CA ASP A 27 3.92 -10.52 -5.23
C ASP A 27 3.38 -9.15 -5.64
N GLU A 28 3.67 -8.74 -6.88
CA GLU A 28 3.23 -7.48 -7.45
C GLU A 28 1.70 -7.40 -7.57
N ARG A 29 1.01 -8.54 -7.73
CA ARG A 29 -0.46 -8.55 -7.77
C ARG A 29 -1.05 -8.18 -6.43
N THR A 30 -0.45 -8.68 -5.35
CA THR A 30 -0.79 -8.30 -3.98
C THR A 30 -0.56 -6.81 -3.75
N HIS A 31 0.57 -6.25 -4.21
CA HIS A 31 0.83 -4.79 -4.09
C HIS A 31 -0.24 -3.98 -4.83
N ARG A 32 -0.56 -4.36 -6.07
CA ARG A 32 -1.58 -3.67 -6.87
C ARG A 32 -2.95 -3.72 -6.19
N ARG A 33 -3.37 -4.90 -5.73
CA ARG A 33 -4.64 -5.07 -5.03
C ARG A 33 -4.74 -4.16 -3.81
N VAL A 34 -3.71 -4.15 -2.96
CA VAL A 34 -3.67 -3.28 -1.76
C VAL A 34 -3.79 -1.80 -2.15
N LEU A 35 -3.11 -1.36 -3.21
CA LEU A 35 -3.20 0.02 -3.70
C LEU A 35 -4.61 0.36 -4.22
N GLU A 36 -5.22 -0.53 -5.00
CA GLU A 36 -6.59 -0.38 -5.51
C GLU A 36 -7.60 -0.28 -4.36
N GLU A 37 -7.56 -1.22 -3.41
CA GLU A 37 -8.42 -1.22 -2.22
C GLU A 37 -8.23 0.05 -1.37
N THR A 38 -6.99 0.53 -1.22
CA THR A 38 -6.71 1.78 -0.49
C THR A 38 -7.31 3.00 -1.19
N VAL A 39 -7.19 3.07 -2.53
CA VAL A 39 -7.73 4.19 -3.32
C VAL A 39 -9.26 4.16 -3.32
N GLU A 40 -9.87 3.01 -3.50
CA GLU A 40 -11.32 2.83 -3.40
C GLU A 40 -11.83 3.26 -2.03
N ARG A 41 -11.16 2.82 -0.95
CA ARG A 41 -11.54 3.22 0.41
C ARG A 41 -11.39 4.71 0.65
N ALA A 42 -10.35 5.35 0.10
CA ALA A 42 -10.19 6.79 0.18
C ALA A 42 -11.34 7.53 -0.54
N GLN A 43 -11.77 7.04 -1.70
CA GLN A 43 -12.91 7.59 -2.45
C GLN A 43 -14.22 7.47 -1.68
N GLU A 44 -14.47 6.33 -1.04
CA GLU A 44 -15.65 6.13 -0.17
C GLU A 44 -15.69 7.12 1.01
N LEU A 45 -14.53 7.58 1.47
CA LEU A 45 -14.38 8.59 2.53
C LEU A 45 -14.47 10.04 1.99
N GLY A 46 -14.76 10.22 0.71
CA GLY A 46 -14.84 11.54 0.07
C GLY A 46 -13.49 12.17 -0.26
N LEU A 47 -12.41 11.39 -0.24
CA LEU A 47 -11.08 11.84 -0.65
C LEU A 47 -10.85 11.58 -2.14
N ALA A 48 -10.05 12.43 -2.78
CA ALA A 48 -9.60 12.24 -4.16
C ALA A 48 -8.11 11.89 -4.19
N THR A 49 -7.76 10.80 -4.88
CA THR A 49 -6.35 10.42 -5.10
C THR A 49 -5.76 11.25 -6.23
N SER A 50 -4.76 12.08 -5.92
CA SER A 50 -4.11 12.95 -6.92
C SER A 50 -2.94 12.26 -7.65
N ALA A 51 -2.16 11.44 -6.95
CA ALA A 51 -1.00 10.74 -7.49
C ALA A 51 -0.63 9.54 -6.61
N VAL A 52 0.06 8.57 -7.20
CA VAL A 52 0.67 7.42 -6.51
C VAL A 52 2.11 7.30 -6.98
N THR A 53 3.02 7.00 -6.06
CA THR A 53 4.42 6.74 -6.37
C THR A 53 5.01 5.74 -5.37
N VAL A 54 6.14 5.14 -5.72
CA VAL A 54 6.85 4.19 -4.86
C VAL A 54 7.70 4.96 -3.84
N SER A 55 7.75 4.49 -2.59
CA SER A 55 8.64 5.05 -1.58
C SER A 55 10.10 4.91 -2.03
N PRO A 56 10.92 5.98 -1.99
CA PRO A 56 12.34 5.87 -2.36
C PRO A 56 13.17 5.09 -1.33
N ALA A 57 12.62 4.87 -0.13
CA ALA A 57 13.25 4.13 0.94
C ALA A 57 12.45 2.84 1.21
N PRO A 58 13.01 1.66 0.90
CA PRO A 58 12.38 0.39 1.24
C PRO A 58 12.37 0.19 2.77
N GLY A 59 11.39 -0.59 3.25
CA GLY A 59 11.33 -0.96 4.67
C GLY A 59 12.54 -1.81 5.09
N PRO A 60 12.85 -1.93 6.40
CA PRO A 60 14.04 -2.64 6.89
C PRO A 60 14.14 -4.10 6.42
N ALA A 61 13.00 -4.76 6.21
CA ALA A 61 12.92 -6.14 5.71
C ALA A 61 12.90 -6.23 4.17
N GLY A 62 12.96 -5.10 3.46
CA GLY A 62 12.88 -5.03 2.00
C GLY A 62 11.46 -4.93 1.42
N ASN A 63 10.46 -4.54 2.22
CA ASN A 63 9.13 -4.22 1.68
C ASN A 63 9.20 -2.92 0.87
N ILE A 64 8.49 -2.92 -0.25
CA ILE A 64 8.29 -1.77 -1.13
C ILE A 64 6.90 -1.20 -0.87
#